data_AF-A0AA90UU41-F1
#
_entry.id   AF-A0AA90UU41-F1
#
_cell.length_a   1.000
_cell.length_b   1.000
_cell.length_c   1.000
_cell.angle_alpha   90.00
_cell.angle_beta   90.00
_cell.angle_gamma   90.00
#
_symmetry.space_group_name_H-M   'P 1'
#
loop_
_entity.id
_entity.type
_entity.pdbx_description
1 polymer ?
#
loop_
_entity_poly.entity_id
_entity_poly.type
_entity_poly.pdbx_seq_one_letter_code
_entity_poly.pdbx_strand_id
1 'polypeptide(L)'
;MKKKLIIAIIAVFVLLGGGIGGYVYHSNQVKDEKMANYKKALSDYRFNSNRLIYSLDFVATDFVINWNSAIMNKKAMNAKNEIVPCSDFEDAVSSRYAFYDKYGAYKILDSVYVSLGKHLEKMRVNSNEDQQKIVESCSDEYKELNNAIVLVKKPYGALVQYSKQKGDLFFKLYAFDSELAKVSPLEEDKGDERTKAMNMELYGTHLFVTADFDKEPQKAKKQSYTFSNISTNWVYLK
;
A
#
# COMPACT_ATOMS: atom_id res chain seq x y z
N MET A 1 40.44 24.00 -56.81
CA MET A 1 40.12 22.66 -56.23
C MET A 1 40.31 22.57 -54.70
N LYS A 2 41.35 23.18 -54.11
CA LYS A 2 41.65 23.06 -52.65
C LYS A 2 40.56 23.58 -51.69
N LYS A 3 39.85 24.67 -52.00
CA LYS A 3 38.77 25.24 -51.13
C LYS A 3 37.54 24.33 -50.97
N LYS A 4 37.13 23.60 -52.03
CA LYS A 4 35.97 22.70 -51.98
C LYS A 4 36.25 21.45 -51.13
N LEU A 5 37.50 20.99 -51.12
CA LEU A 5 37.94 19.84 -50.31
C LEU A 5 37.92 20.15 -48.81
N ILE A 6 38.37 21.36 -48.42
CA ILE A 6 38.40 21.79 -47.01
C ILE A 6 36.97 21.95 -46.44
N ILE A 7 36.05 22.52 -47.24
CA ILE A 7 34.64 22.67 -46.83
C ILE A 7 33.96 21.30 -46.65
N ALA A 8 34.26 20.34 -47.53
CA ALA A 8 33.73 18.97 -47.41
C ALA A 8 34.23 18.27 -46.15
N ILE A 9 35.50 18.44 -45.77
CA ILE A 9 36.07 17.86 -44.55
C ILE A 9 35.43 18.45 -43.30
N ILE A 10 35.23 19.78 -43.24
CA ILE A 10 34.59 20.44 -42.10
C ILE A 10 33.13 19.99 -41.95
N ALA A 11 32.39 19.85 -43.06
CA ALA A 11 31.01 19.37 -43.03
C ALA A 11 30.90 17.93 -42.49
N VAL A 12 31.86 17.05 -42.81
CA VAL A 12 31.92 15.68 -42.30
C VAL A 12 32.22 15.64 -40.80
N PHE A 13 33.12 16.51 -40.30
CA PHE A 13 33.40 16.60 -38.85
C PHE A 13 32.22 17.16 -38.05
N VAL A 14 31.45 18.11 -38.60
CA VAL A 14 30.23 18.64 -37.97
C VAL A 14 29.10 17.59 -37.97
N LEU A 15 28.96 16.81 -39.05
CA LEU A 15 27.97 15.73 -39.13
C LEU A 15 28.31 14.55 -38.21
N LEU A 16 29.57 14.12 -38.15
CA LEU A 16 30.01 13.01 -37.31
C LEU A 16 30.11 13.43 -35.83
N GLY A 17 30.63 14.62 -35.52
CA GLY A 17 30.75 15.12 -34.16
C GLY A 17 29.41 15.57 -33.55
N GLY A 18 28.56 16.23 -34.33
CA GLY A 18 27.25 16.72 -33.87
C GLY A 18 26.19 15.62 -33.83
N GLY A 19 26.16 14.73 -34.83
CA GLY A 19 25.17 13.65 -34.92
C GLY A 19 25.40 12.53 -33.91
N ILE A 20 26.64 12.04 -33.79
CA ILE A 20 26.98 10.93 -32.88
C ILE A 20 27.07 11.44 -31.44
N GLY A 21 27.68 12.60 -31.21
CA GLY A 21 27.79 13.22 -29.88
C GLY A 21 26.43 13.60 -29.29
N GLY A 22 25.54 14.20 -30.10
CA GLY A 22 24.17 14.53 -29.69
C GLY A 22 23.32 13.27 -29.41
N TYR A 23 23.46 12.23 -30.23
CA TYR A 23 22.76 10.96 -30.02
C TYR A 23 23.20 10.24 -28.75
N VAL A 24 24.52 10.17 -28.47
CA VAL A 24 25.04 9.55 -27.24
C VAL A 24 24.63 10.35 -26.00
N TYR A 25 24.70 11.69 -26.05
CA TYR A 25 24.26 12.54 -24.95
C TYR A 25 22.77 12.38 -24.66
N HIS A 26 21.92 12.42 -25.70
CA HIS A 26 20.49 12.23 -25.57
C HIS A 26 20.15 10.81 -25.07
N SER A 27 20.85 9.79 -25.56
CA SER A 27 20.68 8.40 -25.12
C SER A 27 21.01 8.21 -23.64
N ASN A 28 22.08 8.84 -23.15
CA ASN A 28 22.43 8.80 -21.72
C ASN A 28 21.42 9.56 -20.86
N GLN A 29 20.98 10.74 -21.30
CA GLN A 29 19.95 11.51 -20.60
C GLN A 29 18.63 10.72 -20.49
N VAL A 30 18.20 10.06 -21.56
CA VAL A 30 16.98 9.22 -21.55
C VAL A 30 17.13 8.04 -20.59
N LYS A 31 18.32 7.43 -20.49
CA LYS A 31 18.59 6.35 -19.53
C LYS A 31 18.51 6.85 -18.09
N ASP A 32 19.09 8.01 -17.81
CA ASP A 32 19.08 8.62 -16.47
C ASP A 32 17.66 9.03 -16.05
N GLU A 33 16.89 9.62 -16.97
CA GLU A 33 15.48 9.97 -16.75
C GLU A 33 14.63 8.73 -16.49
N LYS A 34 14.79 7.66 -17.28
CA LYS A 34 14.10 6.39 -17.05
C LYS A 34 14.47 5.80 -15.68
N MET A 35 15.75 5.79 -15.33
CA MET A 35 16.21 5.30 -14.03
C MET A 35 15.62 6.10 -12.86
N ALA A 36 15.58 7.43 -12.97
CA ALA A 36 14.97 8.28 -11.95
C ALA A 36 13.46 8.03 -11.82
N ASN A 37 12.76 7.90 -12.95
CA ASN A 37 11.33 7.59 -12.98
C ASN A 37 11.02 6.22 -12.40
N TYR A 38 11.85 5.21 -12.71
CA TYR A 38 11.75 3.87 -12.12
C TYR A 38 11.93 3.92 -10.60
N LYS A 39 13.01 4.54 -10.11
CA LYS A 39 13.29 4.62 -8.66
C LYS A 39 12.18 5.33 -7.90
N LYS A 40 11.68 6.45 -8.45
CA LYS A 40 10.56 7.17 -7.86
C LYS A 40 9.29 6.31 -7.85
N ALA A 41 8.96 5.65 -8.95
CA ALA A 41 7.79 4.78 -9.04
C ALA A 41 7.88 3.60 -8.07
N LEU A 42 9.06 3.02 -7.87
CA LEU A 42 9.31 1.95 -6.88
C LEU A 42 9.13 2.44 -5.45
N SER A 43 9.71 3.60 -5.13
CA SER A 43 9.54 4.23 -3.80
C SER A 43 8.07 4.52 -3.50
N ASP A 44 7.37 5.15 -4.43
CA ASP A 44 5.94 5.47 -4.28
C ASP A 44 5.10 4.18 -4.20
N TYR A 45 5.45 3.16 -4.98
CA TYR A 45 4.77 1.86 -4.95
C TYR A 45 4.92 1.22 -3.57
N ARG A 46 6.14 1.05 -3.05
CA ARG A 46 6.38 0.40 -1.77
C ARG A 46 5.71 1.15 -0.62
N PHE A 47 5.84 2.48 -0.59
CA PHE A 47 5.19 3.29 0.45
C PHE A 47 3.67 3.08 0.48
N ASN A 48 3.04 3.09 -0.69
CA ASN A 48 1.61 2.86 -0.80
C ASN A 48 1.21 1.41 -0.53
N SER A 49 2.03 0.43 -0.92
CA SER A 49 1.74 -0.99 -0.73
C SER A 49 1.84 -1.36 0.75
N ASN A 50 2.90 -0.93 1.43
CA ASN A 50 3.09 -1.10 2.86
C ASN A 50 1.87 -0.56 3.65
N ARG A 51 1.47 0.69 3.39
CA ARG A 51 0.28 1.28 4.02
C ARG A 51 -1.01 0.51 3.73
N LEU A 52 -1.16 0.02 2.51
CA LEU A 52 -2.31 -0.79 2.13
C LEU A 52 -2.32 -2.14 2.88
N ILE A 53 -1.18 -2.82 3.00
CA ILE A 53 -1.03 -4.07 3.76
C ILE A 53 -1.50 -3.88 5.19
N TYR A 54 -0.95 -2.89 5.91
CA TYR A 54 -1.33 -2.65 7.31
C TYR A 54 -2.80 -2.23 7.47
N SER A 55 -3.33 -1.44 6.54
CA SER A 55 -4.74 -1.06 6.56
C SER A 55 -5.67 -2.27 6.37
N LEU A 56 -5.31 -3.18 5.46
CA LEU A 56 -6.07 -4.41 5.21
C LEU A 56 -5.96 -5.36 6.41
N ASP A 57 -4.77 -5.53 6.99
CA ASP A 57 -4.56 -6.40 8.14
C ASP A 57 -5.33 -5.91 9.36
N PHE A 58 -5.39 -4.59 9.55
CA PHE A 58 -6.19 -3.96 10.58
C PHE A 58 -7.68 -4.34 10.46
N VAL A 59 -8.29 -4.17 9.28
CA VAL A 59 -9.69 -4.55 9.04
C VAL A 59 -9.90 -6.06 9.21
N ALA A 60 -9.00 -6.88 8.67
CA ALA A 60 -9.11 -8.33 8.79
C ALA A 60 -8.99 -8.81 10.25
N THR A 61 -8.13 -8.17 11.03
CA THR A 61 -7.95 -8.45 12.47
C THR A 61 -9.16 -7.99 13.28
N ASP A 62 -9.76 -6.85 12.94
CA ASP A 62 -11.03 -6.39 13.53
C ASP A 62 -12.11 -7.46 13.42
N PHE A 63 -12.27 -8.04 12.22
CA PHE A 63 -13.25 -9.10 12.01
C PHE A 63 -12.97 -10.33 12.87
N VAL A 64 -11.71 -10.79 12.93
CA VAL A 64 -11.34 -11.95 13.77
C VAL A 64 -11.65 -11.69 15.24
N ILE A 65 -11.29 -10.52 15.76
CA ILE A 65 -11.50 -10.18 17.17
C ILE A 65 -13.00 -10.05 17.48
N ASN A 66 -13.75 -9.34 16.62
CA ASN A 66 -15.17 -9.12 16.82
C ASN A 66 -15.96 -10.43 16.77
N TRP A 67 -15.60 -11.30 15.83
CA TRP A 67 -16.17 -12.62 15.66
C TRP A 67 -15.85 -13.55 16.82
N ASN A 68 -14.59 -13.56 17.28
CA ASN A 68 -14.19 -14.34 18.44
C ASN A 68 -14.94 -13.90 19.72
N SER A 69 -15.15 -12.58 19.90
CA SER A 69 -15.92 -12.07 21.04
C SER A 69 -17.40 -12.47 21.00
N ALA A 70 -18.01 -12.52 19.81
CA ALA A 70 -19.39 -12.99 19.65
C ALA A 70 -19.53 -14.46 20.10
N ILE A 71 -18.54 -15.29 19.76
CA ILE A 71 -18.52 -16.72 20.15
C ILE A 71 -18.28 -16.88 21.65
N MET A 72 -17.25 -16.22 22.19
CA MET A 72 -16.78 -16.46 23.56
C MET A 72 -17.61 -15.73 24.61
N ASN A 73 -17.99 -14.48 24.32
CA ASN A 73 -18.56 -13.55 25.30
C ASN A 73 -20.01 -13.18 24.99
N LYS A 74 -20.58 -13.67 23.88
CA LYS A 74 -21.91 -13.29 23.37
C LYS A 74 -22.06 -11.78 23.18
N LYS A 75 -20.96 -11.10 22.81
CA LYS A 75 -20.90 -9.65 22.61
C LYS A 75 -20.07 -9.33 21.36
N ALA A 76 -20.46 -8.28 20.64
CA ALA A 76 -19.73 -7.79 19.47
C ALA A 76 -19.86 -6.27 19.34
N MET A 77 -18.92 -5.63 18.65
CA MET A 77 -19.05 -4.25 18.19
C MET A 77 -20.00 -4.17 17.00
N ASN A 78 -20.99 -3.29 17.10
CA ASN A 78 -21.96 -3.02 16.03
C ASN A 78 -21.43 -1.99 15.01
N ALA A 79 -22.26 -1.65 14.02
CA ALA A 79 -21.96 -0.65 12.99
C ALA A 79 -21.80 0.81 13.50
N LYS A 80 -22.15 1.07 14.77
CA LYS A 80 -21.96 2.35 15.46
C LYS A 80 -20.74 2.36 16.39
N ASN A 81 -19.98 1.26 16.40
CA ASN A 81 -18.84 1.05 17.28
C ASN A 81 -19.21 0.93 18.77
N GLU A 82 -20.39 0.37 19.05
CA GLU A 82 -20.88 0.09 20.41
C GLU A 82 -20.83 -1.42 20.67
N ILE A 83 -20.47 -1.82 21.89
CA ILE A 83 -20.52 -3.22 22.31
C ILE A 83 -21.97 -3.60 22.61
N VAL A 84 -22.51 -4.55 21.85
CA VAL A 84 -23.88 -5.04 21.99
C VAL A 84 -23.89 -6.56 22.21
N PRO A 85 -24.93 -7.10 22.87
CA PRO A 85 -25.17 -8.54 22.86
C PRO A 85 -25.23 -9.04 21.42
N CYS A 86 -24.50 -10.10 21.13
CA CYS A 86 -24.42 -10.70 19.81
C CYS A 86 -24.16 -12.20 19.97
N SER A 87 -25.12 -13.01 19.56
CA SER A 87 -25.01 -14.47 19.56
C SER A 87 -24.90 -15.06 18.16
N ASP A 88 -25.06 -14.23 17.12
CA ASP A 88 -24.97 -14.63 15.73
C ASP A 88 -23.63 -14.16 15.14
N PHE A 89 -22.92 -15.12 14.55
CA PHE A 89 -21.69 -14.88 13.83
C PHE A 89 -21.90 -13.90 12.65
N GLU A 90 -22.92 -14.14 11.83
CA GLU A 90 -23.11 -13.38 10.59
C GLU A 90 -23.39 -11.91 10.91
N ASP A 91 -24.11 -11.64 12.01
CA ASP A 91 -24.37 -10.29 12.52
C ASP A 91 -23.10 -9.60 13.02
N ALA A 92 -22.20 -10.32 13.68
CA ALA A 92 -20.95 -9.76 14.20
C ALA A 92 -20.04 -9.27 13.06
N VAL A 93 -19.92 -10.03 11.98
CA VAL A 93 -19.10 -9.65 10.82
C VAL A 93 -19.80 -8.59 9.96
N SER A 94 -21.10 -8.77 9.70
CA SER A 94 -21.89 -7.82 8.90
C SER A 94 -21.93 -6.43 9.54
N SER A 95 -21.98 -6.36 10.87
CA SER A 95 -21.92 -5.09 11.61
C SER A 95 -20.61 -4.33 11.39
N ARG A 96 -19.47 -5.03 11.38
CA ARG A 96 -18.16 -4.41 11.16
C ARG A 96 -17.95 -4.05 9.71
N TYR A 97 -18.41 -4.89 8.79
CA TYR A 97 -18.46 -4.53 7.37
C TYR A 97 -19.23 -3.21 7.17
N ALA A 98 -20.44 -3.11 7.73
CA ALA A 98 -21.27 -1.91 7.61
C ALA A 98 -20.62 -0.68 8.26
N PHE A 99 -19.88 -0.86 9.36
CA PHE A 99 -19.06 0.21 9.94
C PHE A 99 -18.04 0.73 8.93
N TYR A 100 -17.19 -0.13 8.37
CA TYR A 100 -16.15 0.29 7.43
C TYR A 100 -16.69 0.86 6.12
N ASP A 101 -17.80 0.32 5.61
CA ASP A 101 -18.45 0.84 4.41
C ASP A 101 -19.02 2.24 4.64
N LYS A 102 -19.70 2.47 5.76
CA LYS A 102 -20.25 3.78 6.14
C LYS A 102 -19.19 4.87 6.21
N TYR A 103 -17.99 4.55 6.69
CA TYR A 103 -16.86 5.48 6.77
C TYR A 103 -16.00 5.52 5.50
N GLY A 104 -16.41 4.81 4.43
CA GLY A 104 -15.76 4.87 3.13
C GLY A 104 -14.42 4.12 3.04
N ALA A 105 -14.10 3.27 4.01
CA ALA A 105 -12.82 2.55 4.07
C ALA A 105 -12.57 1.75 2.79
N TYR A 106 -13.57 1.01 2.31
CA TYR A 106 -13.44 0.18 1.11
C TYR A 106 -13.20 0.99 -0.17
N LYS A 107 -13.80 2.18 -0.30
CA LYS A 107 -13.53 3.08 -1.43
C LYS A 107 -12.10 3.59 -1.42
N ILE A 108 -11.55 3.83 -0.22
CA ILE A 108 -10.17 4.28 -0.05
C ILE A 108 -9.20 3.14 -0.38
N LEU A 109 -9.46 1.92 0.12
CA LEU A 109 -8.67 0.73 -0.21
C LEU A 109 -8.63 0.49 -1.73
N ASP A 110 -9.79 0.57 -2.42
CA ASP A 110 -9.87 0.43 -3.87
C ASP A 110 -9.07 1.55 -4.60
N SER A 111 -9.16 2.79 -4.12
CA SER A 111 -8.43 3.93 -4.70
C SER A 111 -6.92 3.76 -4.59
N VAL A 112 -6.42 3.34 -3.43
CA VAL A 112 -4.99 3.07 -3.20
C VAL A 112 -4.52 1.93 -4.11
N TYR A 113 -5.32 0.86 -4.24
CA TYR A 113 -5.04 -0.25 -5.15
C TYR A 113 -4.94 0.19 -6.62
N VAL A 114 -5.86 1.05 -7.07
CA VAL A 114 -5.78 1.63 -8.43
C VAL A 114 -4.54 2.49 -8.60
N SER A 115 -4.15 3.27 -7.58
CA SER A 115 -2.93 4.07 -7.60
C SER A 115 -1.67 3.19 -7.70
N LEU A 116 -1.60 2.11 -6.94
CA LEU A 116 -0.52 1.12 -7.01
C LEU A 116 -0.33 0.55 -8.41
N GLY A 117 -1.43 0.22 -9.10
CA GLY A 117 -1.37 -0.23 -10.49
C GLY A 117 -0.73 0.79 -11.43
N LYS A 118 -0.95 2.09 -11.20
CA LYS A 118 -0.31 3.16 -11.99
C LYS A 118 1.19 3.26 -11.70
N HIS A 119 1.62 3.06 -10.45
CA HIS A 119 3.05 3.03 -10.11
C HIS A 119 3.73 1.79 -10.68
N LEU A 120 3.08 0.63 -10.63
CA LEU A 120 3.56 -0.61 -11.25
C LEU A 120 3.77 -0.45 -12.76
N GLU A 121 2.81 0.15 -13.45
CA GLU A 121 2.96 0.41 -14.90
C GLU A 121 4.09 1.41 -15.19
N LYS A 122 4.23 2.46 -14.38
CA LYS A 122 5.38 3.36 -14.48
C LYS A 122 6.70 2.64 -14.27
N MET A 123 6.79 1.71 -13.32
CA MET A 123 7.99 0.88 -13.15
C MET A 123 8.27 0.05 -14.40
N ARG A 124 7.26 -0.67 -14.94
CA ARG A 124 7.38 -1.51 -16.14
C ARG A 124 7.92 -0.77 -17.36
N VAL A 125 7.40 0.44 -17.62
CA VAL A 125 7.79 1.23 -18.80
C VAL A 125 9.19 1.84 -18.67
N ASN A 126 9.66 2.04 -17.42
CA ASN A 126 10.94 2.69 -17.14
C ASN A 126 12.05 1.73 -16.68
N SER A 127 11.74 0.44 -16.48
CA SER A 127 12.72 -0.55 -16.02
C SER A 127 13.62 -1.06 -17.15
N ASN A 128 14.82 -1.50 -16.78
CA ASN A 128 15.73 -2.28 -17.63
C ASN A 128 15.69 -3.77 -17.27
N GLU A 129 16.52 -4.59 -17.93
CA GLU A 129 16.59 -6.05 -17.69
C GLU A 129 16.94 -6.40 -16.23
N ASP A 130 17.91 -5.71 -15.62
CA ASP A 130 18.34 -5.94 -14.24
C ASP A 130 17.23 -5.69 -13.21
N GLN A 131 16.23 -4.88 -13.57
CA GLN A 131 15.13 -4.47 -12.70
C GLN A 131 13.88 -5.33 -12.86
N GLN A 132 13.80 -6.18 -13.90
CA GLN A 132 12.58 -6.94 -14.19
C GLN A 132 12.16 -7.84 -13.03
N LYS A 133 13.11 -8.45 -12.32
CA LYS A 133 12.81 -9.29 -11.15
C LYS A 133 12.07 -8.52 -10.04
N ILE A 134 12.43 -7.26 -9.81
CA ILE A 134 11.73 -6.41 -8.82
C ILE A 134 10.33 -6.08 -9.34
N VAL A 135 10.19 -5.74 -10.62
CA VAL A 135 8.90 -5.44 -11.24
C VAL A 135 7.95 -6.65 -11.19
N GLU A 136 8.47 -7.86 -11.42
CA GLU A 136 7.72 -9.11 -11.28
C GLU A 136 7.28 -9.35 -9.83
N SER A 137 8.19 -9.18 -8.86
CA SER A 137 7.86 -9.27 -7.44
C SER A 137 6.76 -8.29 -7.04
N CYS A 138 6.84 -7.02 -7.46
CA CYS A 138 5.78 -6.03 -7.23
C CYS A 138 4.47 -6.45 -7.92
N SER A 139 4.55 -7.04 -9.12
CA SER A 139 3.36 -7.53 -9.82
C SER A 139 2.68 -8.69 -9.12
N ASP A 140 3.42 -9.53 -8.39
CA ASP A 140 2.87 -10.64 -7.62
C ASP A 140 2.29 -10.15 -6.29
N GLU A 141 2.99 -9.26 -5.59
CA GLU A 141 2.43 -8.55 -4.42
C GLU A 141 1.11 -7.85 -4.78
N TYR A 142 1.05 -7.18 -5.95
CA TYR A 142 -0.17 -6.52 -6.43
C TYR A 142 -1.35 -7.48 -6.61
N LYS A 143 -1.12 -8.74 -6.98
CA LYS A 143 -2.18 -9.75 -7.04
C LYS A 143 -2.62 -10.19 -5.65
N GLU A 144 -1.68 -10.40 -4.74
CA GLU A 144 -1.99 -10.79 -3.35
C GLU A 144 -2.69 -9.66 -2.58
N LEU A 145 -2.37 -8.39 -2.86
CA LEU A 145 -3.10 -7.25 -2.34
C LEU A 145 -4.58 -7.26 -2.77
N ASN A 146 -4.87 -7.64 -4.01
CA ASN A 146 -6.25 -7.81 -4.45
C ASN A 146 -6.95 -8.95 -3.69
N ASN A 147 -6.26 -10.06 -3.45
CA ASN A 147 -6.80 -11.15 -2.64
C ASN A 147 -7.13 -10.66 -1.22
N ALA A 148 -6.30 -9.80 -0.64
CA ALA A 148 -6.53 -9.24 0.69
C ALA A 148 -7.70 -8.25 0.69
N ILE A 149 -7.83 -7.41 -0.35
CA ILE A 149 -9.00 -6.54 -0.55
C ILE A 149 -10.28 -7.37 -0.65
N VAL A 150 -10.27 -8.46 -1.43
CA VAL A 150 -11.42 -9.35 -1.57
C VAL A 150 -11.77 -9.98 -0.22
N LEU A 151 -10.77 -10.45 0.54
CA LEU A 151 -10.98 -11.05 1.86
C LEU A 151 -11.67 -10.08 2.83
N VAL A 152 -11.24 -8.82 2.90
CA VAL A 152 -11.84 -7.82 3.82
C VAL A 152 -13.17 -7.26 3.33
N LYS A 153 -13.44 -7.29 2.02
CA LYS A 153 -14.73 -6.84 1.45
C LYS A 153 -15.77 -7.95 1.41
N LYS A 154 -15.33 -9.20 1.49
CA LYS A 154 -16.17 -10.39 1.48
C LYS A 154 -15.62 -11.39 2.50
N PRO A 155 -15.75 -11.11 3.81
CA PRO A 155 -15.42 -12.11 4.82
C PRO A 155 -16.37 -13.31 4.70
N TYR A 156 -15.83 -14.52 4.62
CA TYR A 156 -16.60 -15.76 4.50
C TYR A 156 -15.92 -16.92 5.24
N GLY A 157 -16.65 -18.03 5.39
CA GLY A 157 -16.16 -19.26 6.04
C GLY A 157 -16.36 -19.24 7.55
N ALA A 158 -15.72 -20.19 8.24
CA ALA A 158 -15.69 -20.23 9.70
C ALA A 158 -14.48 -19.44 10.26
N LEU A 159 -14.54 -19.01 11.53
CA LEU A 159 -13.50 -18.17 12.16
C LEU A 159 -12.09 -18.74 11.96
N VAL A 160 -11.91 -20.03 12.19
CA VAL A 160 -10.61 -20.71 12.03
C VAL A 160 -10.12 -20.67 10.57
N GLN A 161 -11.02 -20.90 9.61
CA GLN A 161 -10.68 -20.86 8.19
C GLN A 161 -10.31 -19.45 7.74
N TYR A 162 -11.11 -18.45 8.11
CA TYR A 162 -10.85 -17.05 7.83
C TYR A 162 -9.52 -16.60 8.47
N SER A 163 -9.27 -16.98 9.72
CA SER A 163 -8.04 -16.64 10.43
C SER A 163 -6.81 -17.26 9.77
N LYS A 164 -6.92 -18.50 9.27
CA LYS A 164 -5.85 -19.14 8.50
C LYS A 164 -5.62 -18.44 7.16
N GLN A 165 -6.68 -18.15 6.40
CA GLN A 165 -6.58 -17.42 5.13
C GLN A 165 -5.92 -16.06 5.31
N LYS A 166 -6.34 -15.31 6.34
CA LYS A 166 -5.69 -14.07 6.77
C LYS A 166 -4.21 -14.31 7.05
N GLY A 167 -3.88 -15.26 7.94
CA GLY A 167 -2.50 -15.55 8.33
C GLY A 167 -1.59 -15.86 7.13
N ASP A 168 -2.01 -16.79 6.28
CA ASP A 168 -1.25 -17.19 5.08
C ASP A 168 -1.03 -16.02 4.12
N LEU A 169 -2.06 -15.19 3.93
CA LEU A 169 -2.02 -14.07 2.99
C LEU A 169 -1.14 -12.92 3.48
N PHE A 170 -1.32 -12.48 4.73
CA PHE A 170 -0.54 -11.38 5.28
C PHE A 170 0.91 -11.77 5.53
N PHE A 171 1.20 -13.03 5.86
CA PHE A 171 2.57 -13.53 5.91
C PHE A 171 3.30 -13.34 4.57
N LYS A 172 2.65 -13.67 3.44
CA LYS A 172 3.20 -13.44 2.09
C LYS A 172 3.39 -11.95 1.79
N LEU A 173 2.40 -11.12 2.11
CA LEU A 173 2.47 -9.67 1.87
C LEU A 173 3.63 -9.02 2.66
N TYR A 174 3.82 -9.39 3.92
CA TYR A 174 4.96 -8.91 4.71
C TYR A 174 6.31 -9.41 4.18
N ALA A 175 6.36 -10.63 3.62
CA ALA A 175 7.56 -11.12 2.95
C ALA A 175 7.92 -10.29 1.71
N PHE A 176 6.92 -9.91 0.90
CA PHE A 176 7.14 -9.01 -0.24
C PHE A 176 7.68 -7.64 0.20
N ASP A 177 7.06 -6.99 1.19
CA ASP A 177 7.54 -5.69 1.68
C ASP A 177 8.97 -5.80 2.26
N SER A 178 9.29 -6.88 2.97
CA SER A 178 10.64 -7.11 3.49
C SER A 178 11.70 -7.21 2.39
N GLU A 179 11.40 -7.86 1.26
CA GLU A 179 12.31 -7.89 0.11
C GLU A 179 12.42 -6.52 -0.57
N LEU A 180 11.31 -5.80 -0.73
CA LEU A 180 11.31 -4.45 -1.30
C LEU A 180 12.06 -3.45 -0.42
N ALA A 181 12.06 -3.64 0.90
CA ALA A 181 12.79 -2.81 1.84
C ALA A 181 14.30 -2.80 1.61
N LYS A 182 14.86 -3.91 1.13
CA LYS A 182 16.30 -4.04 0.83
C LYS A 182 16.73 -3.18 -0.36
N VAL A 183 15.82 -2.91 -1.28
CA VAL A 183 16.11 -2.21 -2.55
C VAL A 183 15.51 -0.80 -2.63
N SER A 184 14.49 -0.51 -1.81
CA SER A 184 13.80 0.77 -1.74
C SER A 184 13.40 1.10 -0.30
N PRO A 185 14.36 1.39 0.60
CA PRO A 185 14.09 1.67 2.01
C PRO A 185 13.21 2.92 2.19
N LEU A 186 12.21 2.86 3.07
CA LEU A 186 11.41 4.02 3.45
C LEU A 186 12.25 4.90 4.38
N GLU A 187 11.93 6.20 4.47
CA GLU A 187 12.59 7.09 5.45
C GLU A 187 12.36 6.62 6.89
N GLU A 188 11.22 5.96 7.13
CA GLU A 188 10.81 5.30 8.37
C GLU A 188 11.82 4.23 8.82
N ASP A 189 12.29 3.42 7.86
CA ASP A 189 13.24 2.33 8.08
C ASP A 189 14.63 2.83 8.48
N LYS A 190 14.89 4.13 8.28
CA LYS A 190 16.16 4.80 8.63
C LYS A 190 16.13 5.44 10.02
N GLY A 191 15.04 5.32 10.77
CA GLY A 191 14.94 5.77 12.16
C GLY A 191 14.59 7.26 12.36
N ASP A 192 13.97 7.92 11.38
CA ASP A 192 13.51 9.32 11.51
C ASP A 192 12.47 9.47 12.63
N GLU A 193 12.69 10.41 13.55
CA GLU A 193 11.81 10.70 14.69
C GLU A 193 10.43 11.24 14.28
N ARG A 194 10.30 11.91 13.13
CA ARG A 194 8.99 12.37 12.63
C ARG A 194 8.09 11.20 12.27
N THR A 195 8.68 10.07 11.92
CA THR A 195 7.96 8.88 11.50
C THR A 195 7.57 7.96 12.66
N LYS A 196 8.25 8.08 13.81
CA LYS A 196 7.77 7.46 15.07
C LYS A 196 6.34 7.90 15.42
N ALA A 197 5.89 9.07 14.94
CA ALA A 197 4.51 9.55 15.09
C ALA A 197 3.50 8.80 14.20
N MET A 198 3.88 8.27 13.04
CA MET A 198 2.99 7.50 12.17
C MET A 198 2.65 6.10 12.70
N ASN A 199 3.54 5.51 13.51
CA ASN A 199 3.23 4.29 14.27
C ASN A 199 2.12 4.51 15.32
N MET A 200 1.85 5.76 15.72
CA MET A 200 0.70 6.13 16.57
C MET A 200 -0.58 6.43 15.77
N GLU A 201 -0.50 6.57 14.44
CA GLU A 201 -1.66 6.78 13.56
C GLU A 201 -2.27 5.48 12.99
N LEU A 202 -1.82 4.32 13.49
CA LEU A 202 -2.66 3.11 13.61
C LEU A 202 -3.72 3.34 14.71
N TYR A 203 -4.56 4.37 14.56
CA TYR A 203 -5.68 4.72 15.47
C TYR A 203 -6.83 3.71 15.37
N GLY A 204 -6.52 2.47 15.69
CA GLY A 204 -7.46 1.39 15.88
C GLY A 204 -6.83 0.18 16.58
N THR A 205 -5.51 0.01 16.57
CA THR A 205 -4.87 -1.07 17.35
C THR A 205 -5.09 -0.87 18.85
N HIS A 206 -5.17 0.38 19.32
CA HIS A 206 -5.53 0.71 20.70
C HIS A 206 -6.97 0.30 21.06
N LEU A 207 -7.89 0.13 20.10
CA LEU A 207 -9.22 -0.44 20.35
C LEU A 207 -9.14 -1.95 20.61
N PHE A 208 -8.17 -2.64 20.02
CA PHE A 208 -7.94 -4.08 20.24
C PHE A 208 -7.23 -4.36 21.57
N VAL A 209 -6.34 -3.46 22.01
CA VAL A 209 -5.65 -3.63 23.31
C VAL A 209 -6.61 -3.41 24.49
N THR A 210 -7.70 -2.65 24.29
CA THR A 210 -8.76 -2.47 25.32
C THR A 210 -9.85 -3.54 25.30
N ALA A 211 -9.73 -4.59 24.48
CA ALA A 211 -10.70 -5.70 24.41
C ALA A 211 -10.65 -6.65 25.62
N ASP A 212 -10.42 -6.09 26.81
CA ASP A 212 -10.71 -6.72 28.09
C ASP A 212 -12.23 -6.58 28.30
N PHE A 213 -13.01 -7.46 27.66
CA PHE A 213 -14.49 -7.40 27.59
C PHE A 213 -15.19 -7.50 28.97
N ASP A 214 -14.41 -7.71 30.03
CA ASP A 214 -14.82 -7.75 31.43
C ASP A 214 -14.74 -6.39 32.14
N LYS A 215 -14.05 -5.39 31.54
CA LYS A 215 -14.02 -4.02 32.07
C LYS A 215 -15.17 -3.20 31.52
N GLU A 216 -15.75 -2.34 32.36
CA GLU A 216 -16.77 -1.39 31.91
C GLU A 216 -16.24 -0.62 30.68
N PRO A 217 -17.08 -0.42 29.64
CA PRO A 217 -16.66 0.26 28.43
C PRO A 217 -16.20 1.65 28.83
N GLN A 218 -14.88 1.88 28.79
CA GLN A 218 -14.38 3.25 28.77
C GLN A 218 -15.07 3.90 27.56
N LYS A 219 -15.90 4.92 27.81
CA LYS A 219 -16.57 5.67 26.76
C LYS A 219 -15.52 5.98 25.71
N ALA A 220 -15.57 5.29 24.57
CA ALA A 220 -14.67 5.50 23.48
C ALA A 220 -14.83 6.98 23.12
N LYS A 221 -13.84 7.80 23.50
CA LYS A 221 -13.82 9.19 23.05
C LYS A 221 -13.83 9.08 21.54
N LYS A 222 -14.73 9.81 20.90
CA LYS A 222 -14.90 9.92 19.45
C LYS A 222 -13.56 10.40 18.85
N GLN A 223 -12.61 9.50 18.70
CA GLN A 223 -11.41 9.71 17.91
C GLN A 223 -11.82 9.35 16.50
N SER A 224 -11.95 10.39 15.69
CA SER A 224 -12.32 10.32 14.29
C SER A 224 -11.42 9.32 13.59
N TYR A 225 -11.99 8.22 13.09
CA TYR A 225 -11.31 7.34 12.15
C TYR A 225 -10.98 8.18 10.92
N THR A 226 -9.73 8.62 10.83
CA THR A 226 -9.28 9.41 9.69
C THR A 226 -8.56 8.44 8.77
N PHE A 227 -9.31 7.82 7.84
CA PHE A 227 -8.67 7.24 6.67
C PHE A 227 -8.16 8.41 5.83
N SER A 228 -6.89 8.77 6.02
CA SER A 228 -6.26 9.84 5.27
C SER A 228 -6.11 9.42 3.81
N ASN A 229 -6.70 10.21 2.92
CA ASN A 229 -6.60 9.98 1.48
C ASN A 229 -5.14 10.13 1.05
N ILE A 230 -4.47 9.01 0.74
CA ILE A 230 -3.03 8.95 0.44
C ILE A 230 -2.67 9.79 -0.80
N SER A 231 -3.66 10.22 -1.62
CA SER A 231 -3.39 11.02 -2.81
C SER A 231 -3.25 12.53 -2.58
N THR A 232 -3.53 13.07 -1.39
CA THR A 232 -3.54 14.54 -1.21
C THR A 232 -3.09 14.93 0.19
N ASN A 233 -2.09 15.81 0.23
CA ASN A 233 -1.77 16.66 1.37
C ASN A 233 -3.01 16.98 2.21
N TRP A 234 -2.87 16.77 3.53
CA TRP A 234 -3.62 17.42 4.61
C TRP A 234 -5.02 17.91 4.26
N VAL A 235 -6.04 17.12 4.62
CA VAL A 235 -7.38 17.66 4.83
C VAL A 235 -7.81 17.30 6.24
N TYR A 236 -7.62 18.27 7.16
CA TYR A 236 -8.35 18.30 8.42
C TYR A 236 -9.85 18.42 8.09
N LEU A 237 -10.65 17.47 8.56
CA LEU A 237 -12.10 17.62 8.60
C LEU A 237 -12.49 18.12 10.00
N LYS A 238 -13.12 19.29 10.03
CA LYS A 238 -13.83 19.83 11.20
C LYS A 238 -15.02 18.95 11.56
#